data_AF-K1XYD0-F1
#
_entry.id   AF-K1XYD0-F1
#
_cell.length_a   1.000
_cell.length_b   1.000
_cell.length_c   1.000
_cell.angle_alpha   90.00
_cell.angle_beta   90.00
_cell.angle_gamma   90.00
#
_symmetry.space_group_name_H-M   'P 1'
#
loop_
_entity.id
_entity.type
_entity.pdbx_description
1 polymer ?
#
loop_
_entity_poly.entity_id
_entity_poly.type
_entity_poly.pdbx_seq_one_letter_code
_entity_poly.pdbx_strand_id
1 'polypeptide(L)'
;MNYFIIKNIVETTLAHFACKECGAKATEQNIHILGTAGNSLNMEVICQECQASGVIKAEMNIMGINTSPAQFAEQIKKTVEDTRKGEAIKDADILKVREDLQKTSSVSDLFNS
;
A
#
# COMPACT_ATOMS: atom_id res chain seq x y z
N MET A 1 -4.15 2.99 -6.98
CA MET A 1 -2.72 3.30 -7.18
C MET A 1 -1.95 2.70 -6.03
N ASN A 2 -0.82 2.06 -6.28
CA ASN A 2 -0.11 1.28 -5.25
C ASN A 2 0.57 2.23 -4.23
N TYR A 3 0.21 2.09 -2.95
CA TYR A 3 0.79 2.86 -1.84
C TYR A 3 2.33 2.80 -1.84
N PHE A 4 2.92 1.64 -2.15
CA PHE A 4 4.36 1.47 -2.21
C PHE A 4 5.02 2.33 -3.29
N ILE A 5 4.35 2.56 -4.41
CA ILE A 5 4.89 3.39 -5.50
C ILE A 5 4.90 4.86 -5.07
N ILE A 6 3.80 5.35 -4.51
CA ILE A 6 3.70 6.74 -4.03
C ILE A 6 4.72 6.98 -2.91
N LYS A 7 4.83 6.06 -1.96
CA LYS A 7 5.80 6.14 -0.88
C LYS A 7 7.24 6.23 -1.39
N ASN A 8 7.63 5.35 -2.33
CA ASN A 8 8.97 5.41 -2.93
C ASN A 8 9.23 6.74 -3.65
N ILE A 9 8.24 7.28 -4.37
CA ILE A 9 8.37 8.57 -5.05
C ILE A 9 8.59 9.69 -4.03
N VAL A 10 7.83 9.71 -2.94
CA VAL A 10 7.97 10.71 -1.86
C VAL A 10 9.35 10.57 -1.18
N GLU A 11 9.75 9.37 -0.78
CA GLU A 11 11.06 9.12 -0.15
C GLU A 11 12.23 9.53 -1.05
N THR A 12 12.15 9.21 -2.35
CA THR A 12 13.15 9.63 -3.34
C THR A 12 13.17 11.16 -3.48
N THR A 13 12.00 11.80 -3.48
CA THR A 13 11.89 13.26 -3.54
C THR A 13 12.54 13.88 -2.31
N LEU A 14 12.29 13.37 -1.11
CA LEU A 14 12.90 13.87 0.13
C LEU A 14 14.42 13.71 0.14
N ALA A 15 14.92 12.59 -0.39
CA ALA A 15 16.35 12.31 -0.42
C ALA A 15 17.14 13.23 -1.37
N HIS A 16 16.53 13.63 -2.49
CA HIS A 16 17.24 14.30 -3.59
C HIS A 16 16.80 15.74 -3.83
N PHE A 17 15.66 16.17 -3.30
CA PHE A 17 15.19 17.54 -3.49
C PHE A 17 16.00 18.52 -2.65
N ALA A 18 16.52 19.55 -3.33
CA ALA A 18 17.04 20.76 -2.71
C ALA A 18 16.38 21.96 -3.39
N CYS A 19 15.93 22.93 -2.59
CA CYS A 19 15.37 24.17 -3.10
C CYS A 19 16.41 24.89 -3.97
N LYS A 20 16.00 25.33 -5.17
CA LYS A 20 16.89 26.04 -6.10
C LYS A 20 17.31 27.42 -5.60
N GLU A 21 16.47 28.06 -4.78
CA GLU A 21 16.72 29.42 -4.29
C GLU A 21 17.64 29.44 -3.07
N CYS A 22 17.41 28.56 -2.09
CA CYS A 22 18.12 28.60 -0.81
C CYS A 22 18.87 27.30 -0.44
N GLY A 23 18.76 26.23 -1.26
CA GLY A 23 19.39 24.95 -0.99
C GLY A 23 18.76 24.11 0.13
N ALA A 24 17.67 24.59 0.74
CA ALA A 24 16.98 23.87 1.81
C ALA A 24 16.39 22.54 1.31
N LYS A 25 16.43 21.52 2.16
CA LYS A 25 15.88 20.19 1.85
C LYS A 25 14.35 20.18 2.01
N ALA A 26 13.69 19.28 1.29
CA ALA A 26 12.27 19.01 1.51
C ALA A 26 12.04 18.21 2.80
N THR A 27 10.86 18.39 3.39
CA THR A 27 10.31 17.53 4.44
C THR A 27 8.95 17.01 4.00
N GLU A 28 8.46 15.92 4.60
CA GLU A 28 7.17 15.32 4.21
C GLU A 28 6.00 16.30 4.29
N GLN A 29 6.02 17.19 5.27
CA GLN A 29 4.98 18.20 5.52
C GLN A 29 4.87 19.24 4.40
N ASN A 30 5.91 19.34 3.58
CA ASN A 30 6.05 20.35 2.54
C ASN A 30 5.72 19.81 1.15
N ILE A 31 5.30 18.54 1.05
CA ILE A 31 4.96 17.87 -0.20
C ILE A 31 3.45 17.69 -0.26
N HIS A 32 2.84 18.25 -1.30
CA HIS A 32 1.41 18.14 -1.57
C HIS A 32 1.19 17.36 -2.85
N ILE A 33 0.47 16.24 -2.75
CA ILE A 33 0.10 15.46 -3.93
C ILE A 33 -1.05 16.17 -4.62
N LEU A 34 -0.80 16.68 -5.83
CA LEU A 34 -1.83 17.36 -6.64
C LEU A 34 -2.75 16.36 -7.35
N GLY A 35 -2.22 15.18 -7.66
CA GLY A 35 -2.95 14.09 -8.29
C GLY A 35 -2.14 13.37 -9.34
N THR A 36 -2.81 12.51 -10.10
CA THR A 36 -2.18 11.73 -11.18
C THR A 36 -2.70 12.09 -12.55
N ALA A 37 -1.79 12.11 -13.52
CA ALA A 37 -2.09 12.27 -14.93
C ALA A 37 -1.47 11.10 -15.71
N GLY A 38 -2.31 10.16 -16.15
CA GLY A 38 -1.87 8.92 -16.81
C GLY A 38 -0.87 8.15 -15.94
N ASN A 39 0.34 7.94 -16.48
CA ASN A 39 1.45 7.25 -15.80
C ASN A 39 2.35 8.22 -15.00
N SER A 40 1.83 9.34 -14.53
CA SER A 40 2.62 10.32 -13.77
C SER A 40 1.89 10.81 -12.53
N LEU A 41 2.66 11.08 -11.49
CA LEU A 41 2.24 11.70 -10.24
C LEU A 41 2.76 13.13 -10.21
N ASN A 42 1.86 14.09 -10.03
CA ASN A 42 2.21 15.49 -9.85
C ASN A 42 2.18 15.83 -8.37
N MET A 43 3.27 16.44 -7.89
CA MET A 43 3.43 16.89 -6.52
C MET A 43 3.89 18.33 -6.52
N GLU A 44 3.36 19.13 -5.60
CA GLU A 44 3.89 20.44 -5.28
C GLU A 44 4.80 20.33 -4.06
N VAL A 45 5.93 21.04 -4.09
CA VAL A 45 6.83 21.16 -2.94
C VAL A 45 6.98 22.65 -2.61
N ILE A 46 6.67 23.01 -1.37
CA ILE A 46 6.78 24.38 -0.86
C ILE A 46 7.96 24.47 0.10
N CYS A 47 8.96 25.27 -0.22
CA CYS A 47 10.10 25.47 0.66
C CYS A 47 9.69 26.31 1.88
N GLN A 48 9.90 25.80 3.10
CA GLN A 48 9.52 26.55 4.31
C GLN A 48 10.46 27.73 4.62
N GLU A 49 11.71 27.69 4.15
CA GLU A 49 12.70 28.74 4.42
C GLU A 49 12.46 30.00 3.58
N CYS A 50 12.24 29.82 2.27
CA CYS A 50 12.11 30.95 1.33
C CYS A 50 10.73 31.04 0.66
N GLN A 51 9.79 30.16 1.01
CA GLN A 51 8.42 30.11 0.49
C GLN A 51 8.31 29.93 -1.03
N ALA A 52 9.40 29.56 -1.71
CA ALA A 52 9.38 29.20 -3.12
C ALA A 52 8.67 27.86 -3.30
N SER A 53 7.75 27.78 -4.25
CA SER A 53 7.07 26.55 -4.63
C SER A 53 7.57 26.00 -5.96
N GLY A 54 7.49 24.68 -6.12
CA GLY A 54 7.82 24.01 -7.37
C GLY A 54 6.96 22.77 -7.57
N VAL A 55 6.66 22.46 -8.83
CA VAL A 55 5.91 21.25 -9.20
C VAL A 55 6.88 20.19 -9.71
N ILE A 56 6.80 19.01 -9.12
CA ILE A 56 7.54 17.81 -9.50
C ILE A 56 6.57 16.87 -10.22
N LYS A 57 6.92 16.52 -11.45
CA LYS A 57 6.25 15.47 -12.21
C LYS A 57 7.09 14.19 -12.11
N ALA A 58 6.62 13.23 -11.33
CA ALA A 58 7.24 11.91 -11.23
C ALA A 58 6.61 10.97 -12.27
N GLU A 59 7.39 10.51 -13.24
CA GLU A 59 6.93 9.53 -14.22
C GLU A 59 7.07 8.12 -13.66
N MET A 60 5.96 7.40 -13.63
CA MET A 60 5.87 6.01 -13.21
C MET A 60 5.93 5.17 -14.47
N ASN A 61 7.14 4.73 -14.84
CA ASN A 61 7.26 3.71 -15.86
C ASN A 61 6.94 2.36 -15.20
N ILE A 62 5.66 2.01 -15.16
CA ILE A 62 5.22 0.67 -14.77
C ILE A 62 5.66 -0.24 -15.92
N MET A 63 6.91 -0.70 -15.88
CA MET A 63 7.37 -1.82 -16.70
C MET A 63 6.37 -2.94 -16.47
N GLY A 64 5.62 -3.26 -17.52
CA GLY A 64 4.29 -3.81 -17.41
C GLY A 64 4.19 -4.93 -16.37
N ILE A 65 3.18 -4.82 -15.51
CA ILE A 65 2.33 -5.99 -15.32
C ILE A 65 1.68 -6.21 -16.69
N ASN A 66 2.42 -6.83 -17.62
CA ASN A 66 1.89 -7.41 -18.84
C ASN A 66 1.10 -8.67 -18.46
N THR A 67 0.18 -8.56 -17.51
CA THR A 67 -0.94 -9.49 -17.52
C THR A 67 -1.84 -8.96 -18.61
N SER A 68 -1.85 -9.64 -19.76
CA SER A 68 -2.93 -9.46 -20.72
C SER A 68 -4.26 -9.45 -19.95
N PRO A 69 -5.29 -8.70 -20.39
CA PRO A 69 -6.60 -8.74 -19.73
C PRO A 69 -7.11 -10.17 -19.47
N ALA A 70 -6.73 -11.11 -20.34
CA ALA A 70 -6.97 -12.54 -20.17
C ALA A 70 -6.23 -13.17 -18.97
N GLN A 71 -4.96 -12.84 -18.74
CA GLN A 71 -4.20 -13.33 -17.59
C GLN A 71 -4.68 -12.74 -16.26
N PHE A 72 -5.15 -11.48 -16.26
CA PHE A 72 -5.78 -10.88 -15.08
C PHE A 72 -7.12 -11.56 -14.75
N ALA A 73 -7.95 -11.80 -15.76
CA ALA A 73 -9.20 -12.55 -15.59
C ALA A 73 -8.94 -13.98 -15.08
N GLU A 74 -7.88 -14.62 -15.56
CA GLU A 74 -7.50 -15.97 -15.12
C GLU A 74 -6.98 -15.99 -13.68
N GLN A 75 -6.20 -14.99 -13.27
CA GLN A 75 -5.79 -14.83 -11.87
C GLN A 75 -6.98 -14.60 -10.94
N ILE A 76 -7.94 -13.75 -11.33
CA ILE A 76 -9.17 -13.54 -10.55
C ILE A 76 -9.96 -14.84 -10.42
N LYS A 77 -10.12 -15.60 -11.51
CA LYS A 77 -10.80 -16.90 -11.47
C LYS A 77 -10.11 -17.87 -10.52
N LYS A 78 -8.77 -17.97 -10.60
CA LYS A 78 -7.98 -18.82 -9.70
C LYS A 78 -8.18 -18.44 -8.23
N THR A 79 -8.10 -17.15 -7.91
CA THR A 79 -8.30 -16.68 -6.53
C THR A 79 -9.72 -16.93 -6.03
N VAL A 80 -10.74 -16.76 -6.88
CA VAL A 80 -12.14 -17.05 -6.52
C VAL A 80 -12.37 -18.56 -6.35
N GLU A 81 -11.77 -19.40 -7.19
CA GLU A 81 -11.82 -20.86 -7.05
C GLU A 81 -11.09 -21.34 -5.80
N ASP A 82 -9.92 -20.80 -5.48
CA ASP A 82 -9.18 -21.14 -4.26
C ASP A 82 -9.95 -20.67 -3.01
N THR A 83 -10.63 -19.52 -3.07
CA THR A 83 -11.52 -19.05 -1.99
C THR A 83 -12.75 -19.95 -1.84
N ARG A 84 -13.25 -20.55 -2.92
CA ARG A 84 -14.36 -21.53 -2.90
C ARG A 84 -13.92 -22.94 -2.50
N LYS A 85 -12.65 -23.29 -2.72
CA LYS A 85 -12.05 -24.57 -2.31
C LYS A 85 -11.59 -24.58 -0.85
N GLY A 86 -11.40 -23.40 -0.23
CA GLY A 86 -11.31 -23.31 1.22
C GLY A 86 -12.58 -23.90 1.83
N GLU A 87 -12.44 -24.93 2.67
CA GLU A 87 -13.57 -25.46 3.40
C GLU A 87 -14.21 -24.32 4.19
N ALA A 88 -15.48 -24.02 3.91
CA ALA A 88 -16.24 -23.09 4.72
C ALA A 88 -16.22 -23.60 6.17
N ILE A 89 -15.93 -22.71 7.11
CA ILE A 89 -15.97 -23.02 8.55
C ILE A 89 -17.33 -23.65 8.85
N LYS A 90 -17.35 -24.91 9.30
CA LYS A 90 -18.59 -25.63 9.58
C LYS A 90 -19.10 -25.21 10.96
N ASP A 91 -20.41 -25.26 11.18
CA ASP A 91 -21.00 -24.96 12.49
C ASP A 91 -20.42 -25.83 13.61
N ALA A 92 -20.00 -27.06 13.28
CA ALA A 92 -19.31 -27.95 14.20
C ALA A 92 -17.95 -27.40 14.67
N ASP A 93 -17.22 -26.70 13.80
CA ASP A 93 -15.93 -26.09 14.15
C ASP A 93 -16.13 -24.89 15.09
N ILE A 94 -17.21 -24.12 14.88
CA ILE A 94 -17.60 -23.00 15.76
C ILE A 94 -17.98 -23.51 17.15
N LEU A 95 -18.75 -24.60 17.23
CA LEU A 95 -19.14 -25.22 18.49
C LEU A 95 -17.93 -25.78 19.26
N LYS A 96 -16.98 -26.39 18.54
CA LYS A 96 -15.75 -26.91 19.14
C LYS A 96 -14.90 -25.79 19.75
N VAL A 97 -14.68 -24.70 19.01
CA VAL A 97 -13.96 -23.52 19.51
C VAL A 97 -14.65 -22.96 20.75
N ARG A 98 -15.98 -22.89 20.77
CA ARG A 98 -16.74 -22.42 21.93
C ARG A 98 -16.53 -23.32 23.16
N GLU A 99 -16.53 -24.63 22.99
CA GLU A 99 -16.28 -25.57 24.09
C GLU A 99 -14.86 -25.47 24.62
N ASP A 100 -13.88 -25.36 23.71
CA ASP A 100 -12.46 -25.27 24.07
C ASP A 100 -12.18 -23.95 24.85
N LEU A 101 -12.83 -22.85 24.47
CA LEU A 101 -12.80 -21.58 25.19
C LEU A 101 -13.49 -21.62 26.57
N GLN A 102 -14.46 -22.51 26.76
CA GLN A 102 -15.14 -22.68 28.06
C GLN A 102 -14.36 -23.58 29.03
N LYS A 103 -13.50 -24.46 28.50
CA LYS A 103 -12.68 -25.39 29.28
C LYS A 103 -11.31 -24.82 29.64
N THR A 104 -10.90 -23.72 29.00
CA THR A 104 -9.63 -23.04 29.26
C THR A 104 -9.78 -21.98 30.34
N SER A 105 -8.91 -22.02 31.35
CA SER A 105 -8.91 -21.10 32.50
C SER A 105 -7.87 -19.99 32.38
N SER A 106 -6.89 -20.13 31.48
CA SER A 106 -5.90 -19.10 31.15
C SER A 106 -5.59 -19.03 29.65
N VAL A 107 -5.07 -17.88 29.21
CA VAL A 107 -4.66 -17.65 27.80
C VAL A 107 -3.55 -18.61 27.37
N SER A 108 -2.71 -19.05 28.30
CA SER A 108 -1.63 -20.02 28.06
C SER A 108 -2.16 -21.40 27.64
N ASP A 109 -3.36 -21.77 28.09
CA ASP A 109 -3.97 -23.07 27.80
C ASP A 109 -4.50 -23.16 26.36
N LEU A 110 -4.73 -22.02 25.71
CA LEU A 110 -5.20 -21.92 24.32
C LEU A 110 -4.10 -22.23 23.30
N PHE A 111 -2.83 -22.13 23.69
CA PHE A 111 -1.69 -22.31 22.79
C PHE A 111 -0.88 -23.59 23.08
N ASN A 112 -1.26 -24.34 24.12
CA ASN A 112 -0.59 -25.56 24.56
C ASN A 112 -1.39 -26.85 24.27
N SER A 113 -2.46 -26.76 23.47
CA SER A 113 -3.32 -27.89 23.07
C SER A 113 -2.80 -28.61 21.83
#